data_AF-A0AAW1LJL0-F1
#
_entry.id   AF-A0AAW1LJL0-F1
#
_cell.length_a   1.000
_cell.length_b   1.000
_cell.length_c   1.000
_cell.angle_alpha   90.00
_cell.angle_beta   90.00
_cell.angle_gamma   90.00
#
_symmetry.space_group_name_H-M   'P 1'
#
loop_
_entity.id
_entity.type
_entity.pdbx_description
1 polymer ?
#
loop_
_entity_poly.entity_id
_entity_poly.type
_entity_poly.pdbx_seq_one_letter_code
_entity_poly.pdbx_strand_id
1 'polypeptide(L)'
;MPLGLILGLGRAMRRKRTSSLDILSSKRAPRNYYKGKNCIPTGFHTRKGGYVVVQEKLPNYVVPDLSGFQLKPYVSQCSLNAKMSESGDTSK
;
A
#
# COMPACT_ATOMS: atom_id res chain seq x y z
N MET A 1 21.55 43.52 13.97
CA MET A 1 20.26 42.79 14.02
C MET A 1 19.26 43.04 12.87
N PRO A 2 19.25 44.17 12.12
CA PRO A 2 18.26 44.33 11.03
C PRO A 2 18.62 43.53 9.76
N LEU A 3 19.92 43.40 9.46
CA LEU A 3 20.40 42.69 8.26
C LEU A 3 20.04 41.20 8.26
N GLY A 4 20.10 40.55 9.42
CA GLY A 4 19.73 39.13 9.58
C GLY A 4 18.24 38.88 9.35
N LEU A 5 17.37 39.80 9.79
CA LEU A 5 15.93 39.75 9.52
C LEU A 5 15.61 39.95 8.03
N ILE A 6 16.26 40.92 7.38
CA ILE A 6 16.10 41.18 5.95
C ILE A 6 16.57 39.98 5.11
N LEU A 7 17.74 39.41 5.44
CA LEU A 7 18.26 38.21 4.78
C LEU A 7 17.38 36.97 5.02
N GLY A 8 16.82 36.83 6.22
CA GLY A 8 15.89 35.75 6.57
C GLY A 8 14.60 35.81 5.75
N LEU A 9 13.98 36.98 5.68
CA LEU A 9 12.79 37.24 4.86
C LEU A 9 13.08 37.02 3.37
N GLY A 10 14.21 37.51 2.85
CA GLY A 10 14.62 37.31 1.46
C GLY A 10 14.86 35.84 1.10
N ARG A 11 15.32 35.01 2.04
CA ARG A 11 15.47 33.56 1.84
C ARG A 11 14.13 32.82 1.91
N ALA A 12 13.23 33.20 2.81
CA ALA A 12 11.89 32.61 2.93
C ALA A 12 11.03 32.87 1.70
N MET A 13 11.17 34.04 1.07
CA MET A 13 10.48 34.41 -0.18
C MET A 13 11.11 33.82 -1.44
N ARG A 14 12.27 33.14 -1.33
CA ARG A 14 12.92 32.53 -2.50
C ARG A 14 12.13 31.28 -2.93
N ARG A 15 11.69 31.27 -4.18
CA ARG A 15 11.04 30.11 -4.79
C ARG A 15 11.98 28.89 -4.67
N LYS A 16 11.50 27.84 -4.01
CA LYS A 16 12.24 26.58 -3.86
C LYS A 16 12.54 25.99 -5.23
N ARG A 17 13.70 25.32 -5.37
CA ARG A 17 14.04 24.59 -6.59
C ARG A 17 13.00 23.50 -6.82
N THR A 18 12.61 23.26 -8.08
CA THR A 18 11.61 22.23 -8.42
C THR A 18 12.01 20.84 -7.92
N SER A 19 13.30 20.51 -7.92
CA SER A 19 13.84 19.25 -7.38
C SER A 19 13.74 19.11 -5.86
N SER A 20 13.54 20.20 -5.13
CA SER A 20 13.35 20.21 -3.67
C SER A 20 11.88 20.17 -3.25
N LEU A 21 10.96 20.20 -4.23
CA LEU A 21 9.54 20.08 -3.97
C LEU A 21 9.15 18.60 -3.92
N ASP A 22 8.39 18.24 -2.90
CA ASP A 22 7.77 16.94 -2.80
C ASP A 22 6.77 16.70 -3.93
N ILE A 23 6.62 15.44 -4.31
CA ILE A 23 5.61 15.01 -5.27
C ILE A 23 4.21 15.36 -4.73
N LEU A 24 3.41 16.03 -5.58
CA LEU A 24 2.04 16.35 -5.26
C LEU A 24 1.21 15.07 -5.03
N SER A 25 0.39 15.13 -4.00
CA SER A 25 -0.56 14.08 -3.62
C SER A 25 -1.95 14.67 -3.52
N SER A 26 -2.97 13.81 -3.52
CA SER A 26 -4.38 14.22 -3.37
C SER A 26 -4.68 15.02 -2.11
N LYS A 27 -3.76 15.07 -1.13
CA LYS A 27 -3.91 15.85 0.12
C LYS A 27 -3.09 17.14 0.15
N ARG A 28 -2.10 17.30 -0.73
CA ARG A 28 -1.17 18.45 -0.74
C ARG A 28 -1.45 19.45 -1.85
N ALA A 29 -2.30 19.07 -2.79
CA ALA A 29 -2.57 19.83 -4.01
C ALA A 29 -3.88 20.64 -3.90
N PRO A 30 -4.12 21.63 -4.77
CA PRO A 30 -5.34 22.44 -4.74
C PRO A 30 -6.60 21.61 -5.08
N ARG A 31 -7.77 22.23 -4.87
CA ARG A 31 -9.07 21.66 -5.24
C ARG A 31 -9.05 21.22 -6.71
N ASN A 32 -9.66 20.07 -7.00
CA ASN A 32 -9.68 19.40 -8.31
C ASN A 32 -8.38 18.71 -8.74
N TYR A 33 -7.35 18.63 -7.88
CA TYR A 33 -6.22 17.72 -8.12
C TYR A 33 -6.57 16.29 -7.71
N TYR A 34 -7.09 15.51 -8.67
CA TYR A 34 -7.46 14.12 -8.46
C TYR A 34 -6.30 13.18 -8.82
N LYS A 35 -5.61 12.67 -7.80
CA LYS A 35 -4.53 11.69 -7.96
C LYS A 35 -4.80 10.44 -7.14
N GLY A 36 -4.92 9.30 -7.82
CA GLY A 36 -5.12 7.98 -7.22
C GLY A 36 -3.86 7.41 -6.58
N LYS A 37 -4.00 6.20 -6.02
CA LYS A 37 -2.94 5.41 -5.38
C LYS A 37 -2.64 4.10 -6.11
N ASN A 38 -2.94 4.06 -7.41
CA ASN A 38 -2.77 2.87 -8.25
C ASN A 38 -3.50 1.62 -7.71
N CYS A 39 -4.59 1.82 -6.96
CA CYS A 39 -5.45 0.72 -6.56
C CYS A 39 -6.17 0.15 -7.79
N ILE A 40 -6.34 -1.17 -7.82
CA ILE A 40 -7.06 -1.88 -8.88
C ILE A 40 -8.54 -1.46 -8.83
N PRO A 41 -9.18 -1.14 -9.96
CA PRO A 41 -10.57 -0.71 -9.99
C PRO A 41 -11.53 -1.89 -9.72
N THR A 42 -12.49 -1.68 -8.82
CA THR A 42 -13.52 -2.67 -8.45
C THR A 42 -14.75 -2.63 -9.36
N GLY A 43 -14.78 -1.72 -10.33
CA GLY A 43 -15.97 -1.40 -11.11
C GLY A 43 -15.67 -0.34 -12.19
N PHE A 44 -16.68 0.43 -12.56
CA PHE A 44 -16.55 1.51 -13.56
C PHE A 44 -17.46 2.71 -13.26
N HIS A 45 -17.10 3.87 -13.80
CA HIS A 45 -17.93 5.08 -13.72
C HIS A 45 -19.03 5.05 -14.78
N THR A 46 -20.24 5.42 -14.37
CA THR A 46 -21.40 5.58 -15.26
C THR A 46 -21.38 6.93 -15.96
N ARG A 47 -22.15 7.06 -17.05
CA ARG A 47 -22.29 8.32 -17.82
C ARG A 47 -22.73 9.52 -16.97
N LYS A 48 -23.49 9.29 -15.89
CA LYS A 48 -24.01 10.34 -15.00
C LYS A 48 -23.17 10.51 -13.71
N GLY A 49 -21.91 10.07 -13.72
CA GLY A 49 -20.98 10.27 -12.60
C GLY A 49 -21.16 9.33 -11.40
N GLY A 50 -22.14 8.42 -11.43
CA GLY A 50 -22.24 7.32 -10.46
C GLY A 50 -21.14 6.28 -10.68
N TYR A 51 -20.97 5.35 -9.74
CA TYR A 51 -20.03 4.23 -9.83
C TYR A 51 -20.78 2.91 -9.67
N VAL A 52 -20.51 1.94 -10.55
CA VAL A 52 -21.09 0.59 -10.49
C VAL A 52 -19.98 -0.39 -10.16
N VAL A 53 -20.14 -1.12 -9.05
CA VAL A 53 -19.22 -2.16 -8.60
C VAL A 53 -19.52 -3.47 -9.34
N VAL A 54 -18.47 -4.19 -9.75
CA VAL A 54 -18.57 -5.49 -10.42
C VAL A 54 -18.08 -6.56 -9.45
N GLN A 55 -18.95 -7.49 -9.08
CA GLN A 55 -18.65 -8.50 -8.05
C GLN A 55 -17.42 -9.36 -8.41
N GLU A 56 -17.23 -9.68 -9.69
CA GLU A 56 -16.10 -10.46 -10.19
C GLU A 56 -14.74 -9.75 -10.02
N LYS A 57 -14.75 -8.41 -9.94
CA LYS A 57 -13.54 -7.61 -9.73
C LYS A 57 -13.20 -7.44 -8.25
N LEU A 58 -14.11 -7.82 -7.35
CA LEU A 58 -13.85 -7.75 -5.91
C LEU A 58 -12.96 -8.93 -5.51
N PRO A 59 -11.88 -8.69 -4.74
CA PRO A 59 -11.06 -9.78 -4.23
C PRO A 59 -11.88 -10.64 -3.27
N ASN A 60 -11.94 -11.95 -3.52
CA ASN A 60 -12.55 -12.92 -2.63
C ASN A 60 -11.48 -13.66 -1.84
N TYR A 61 -11.42 -13.41 -0.53
CA TYR A 61 -10.49 -14.09 0.36
C TYR A 61 -11.16 -15.33 0.95
N VAL A 62 -10.75 -16.52 0.48
CA VAL A 62 -11.21 -17.80 1.04
C VAL A 62 -10.43 -18.08 2.32
N VAL A 63 -11.01 -17.69 3.45
CA VAL A 63 -10.42 -17.90 4.77
C VAL A 63 -10.92 -19.25 5.32
N PRO A 64 -10.03 -20.23 5.56
CA PRO A 64 -10.42 -21.52 6.13
C PRO A 64 -10.73 -21.39 7.63
N ASP A 65 -11.50 -22.33 8.16
CA ASP A 65 -11.65 -22.48 9.61
C ASP A 65 -10.37 -23.10 10.19
N LEU A 66 -9.88 -22.50 11.27
CA LEU A 66 -8.66 -22.91 11.98
C LEU A 66 -8.97 -23.46 13.39
N SER A 67 -10.24 -23.75 13.69
CA SER A 67 -10.63 -24.38 14.94
C SER A 67 -9.92 -25.74 15.13
N GLY A 68 -9.21 -25.91 16.26
CA GLY A 68 -8.43 -27.12 16.53
C GLY A 68 -7.10 -27.24 15.76
N PHE A 69 -6.64 -26.21 15.06
CA PHE A 69 -5.37 -26.23 14.32
C PHE A 69 -4.17 -26.21 15.28
N GLN A 70 -3.36 -27.26 15.23
CA GLN A 70 -2.26 -27.49 16.20
C GLN A 70 -1.01 -26.66 15.89
N LEU A 71 -0.82 -26.26 14.63
CA LEU A 71 0.37 -25.51 14.21
C LEU A 71 0.28 -24.06 14.68
N LYS A 72 1.43 -23.53 15.12
CA LYS A 72 1.61 -22.14 15.55
C LYS A 72 2.54 -21.41 14.58
N PRO A 73 2.53 -20.07 14.52
CA PRO A 73 3.39 -19.30 13.61
C PRO A 73 4.90 -19.49 13.85
N TYR A 74 5.27 -20.01 15.02
CA TYR A 74 6.65 -20.23 15.42
C TYR A 74 6.87 -21.67 15.89
N VAL A 75 8.09 -22.13 15.71
CA VAL A 75 8.58 -23.44 16.13
C VAL A 75 9.50 -23.32 17.35
N SER A 76 9.62 -24.40 18.11
CA SER A 76 10.62 -24.50 19.18
C SER A 76 12.02 -24.55 18.61
N GLN A 77 12.96 -23.87 19.28
CA GLN A 77 14.38 -23.86 18.88
C GLN A 77 15.05 -25.24 19.05
N CYS A 78 14.51 -26.09 19.91
CA CYS A 78 14.97 -27.47 20.11
C CYS A 78 14.16 -28.42 19.22
N SER A 79 14.43 -28.43 17.91
CA SER A 79 13.93 -29.49 17.04
C SER A 79 14.91 -30.66 17.07
N LEU A 80 14.42 -31.87 17.37
CA LEU A 80 15.22 -33.08 17.18
C LEU A 80 15.39 -33.27 15.66
N ASN A 81 16.62 -33.41 15.19
CA ASN A 81 16.95 -33.56 13.77
C ASN A 81 16.18 -34.77 13.17
N ALA A 82 15.06 -34.49 12.49
CA ALA A 82 14.34 -35.49 11.72
C ALA A 82 15.08 -35.69 10.40
N LYS A 83 15.51 -36.92 10.10
CA LYS A 83 16.05 -37.27 8.78
C LYS A 83 14.94 -37.17 7.74
N MET A 84 15.19 -36.46 6.65
CA MET A 84 14.31 -36.41 5.48
C MET A 84 14.10 -37.83 4.92
N SER A 85 12.86 -38.31 4.96
CA SER A 85 12.40 -39.37 4.05
C SER A 85 11.53 -38.69 2.98
N GLU A 86 12.06 -38.58 1.77
CA GLU A 86 11.29 -38.19 0.59
C GLU A 86 10.18 -39.23 0.38
N SER A 87 8.92 -38.84 0.61
CA SER A 87 7.77 -39.57 0.10
C SER A 87 7.34 -38.86 -1.18
N GLY A 88 7.81 -39.39 -2.31
CA GLY A 88 7.27 -39.04 -3.61
C GLY A 88 5.86 -39.61 -3.72
N ASP A 89 4.87 -38.73 -3.79
CA ASP A 89 3.51 -39.12 -4.19
C ASP A 89 3.45 -39.17 -5.71
N THR A 90 3.75 -40.34 -6.25
CA THR A 90 3.24 -40.80 -7.54
C THR A 90 1.80 -41.26 -7.36
N SER A 91 0.82 -40.51 -7.87
CA SER A 91 -0.45 -41.10 -8.33
C SER A 91 -1.34 -40.13 -9.10
N LYS A 92 -1.46 -40.45 -10.40
CA LYS A 92 -2.58 -40.28 -11.34
C LYS A 92 -3.04 -38.88 -11.75
#